data_AF-A0A7J3ACU5-F1
#
_entry.id   AF-A0A7J3ACU5-F1
#
_cell.length_a   1.000
_cell.length_b   1.000
_cell.length_c   1.000
_cell.angle_alpha   90.00
_cell.angle_beta   90.00
_cell.angle_gamma   90.00
#
_symmetry.space_group_name_H-M   'P 1'
#
loop_
_entity.id
_entity.type
_entity.pdbx_description
1 polymer ?
#
loop_
_entity_poly.entity_id
_entity_poly.type
_entity_poly.pdbx_seq_one_letter_code
_entity_poly.pdbx_strand_id
1 'polypeptide(L)' 'MRETRKRSIAKSILWRVICIVVSILTSFLLTSRWDVSVAIGGIYNAITMILYYFHERIWNLIKWGINE' A
#
# COMPACT_ATOMS: atom_id res chain seq x y z
N MET A 1 -2.27 -13.98 22.83
CA MET A 1 -2.22 -12.58 23.28
C MET A 1 -3.22 -11.78 22.47
N ARG A 2 -4.24 -11.20 23.12
CA ARG A 2 -5.37 -10.53 22.45
C ARG A 2 -4.86 -9.21 21.84
N GLU A 3 -4.47 -9.21 20.57
CA GLU A 3 -4.17 -7.96 19.88
C GLU A 3 -5.41 -7.07 19.94
N THR A 4 -5.31 -6.00 20.72
CA THR A 4 -6.43 -5.07 20.88
C THR A 4 -6.61 -4.38 19.53
N ARG A 5 -7.82 -4.39 18.95
CA ARG A 5 -8.15 -3.76 17.64
C ARG A 5 -7.47 -2.40 17.42
N LYS A 6 -7.30 -1.61 18.50
CA LYS A 6 -6.60 -0.33 18.54
C LYS A 6 -5.13 -0.40 18.10
N ARG A 7 -4.37 -1.43 18.51
CA ARG A 7 -2.95 -1.61 18.14
C ARG A 7 -2.80 -1.99 16.67
N SER A 8 -3.69 -2.83 16.14
CA SER A 8 -3.70 -3.22 14.72
C SER A 8 -4.00 -2.03 13.82
N ILE A 9 -4.97 -1.19 14.19
CA ILE A 9 -5.29 0.05 13.47
C ILE A 9 -4.10 1.02 13.50
N ALA A 10 -3.48 1.22 14.67
CA ALA A 10 -2.29 2.07 14.79
C ALA A 10 -1.14 1.57 13.89
N LYS A 11 -0.92 0.25 13.83
CA LYS A 11 0.10 -0.37 12.97
C LYS A 11 -0.20 -0.16 11.48
N SER A 12 -1.46 -0.31 11.06
CA SER A 12 -1.89 -0.05 9.68
C SER A 12 -1.76 1.42 9.29
N ILE A 13 -2.05 2.35 10.21
CA ILE A 13 -1.87 3.79 9.98
C ILE A 13 -0.37 4.11 9.86
N LEU A 14 0.45 3.59 10.79
CA LEU A 14 1.90 3.81 10.76
C LEU A 14 2.50 3.32 9.44
N TRP A 15 2.08 2.13 8.98
CA TRP A 15 2.51 1.57 7.71
C TRP A 15 2.11 2.44 6.52
N ARG A 16 0.87 2.96 6.49
CA ARG A 16 0.41 3.88 5.45
C ARG A 16 1.20 5.17 5.40
N VAL A 17 1.52 5.76 6.56
CA VAL A 17 2.33 6.99 6.64
C VAL A 17 3.73 6.73 6.08
N ILE A 18 4.37 5.61 6.46
CA ILE A 18 5.69 5.24 5.94
C ILE A 18 5.66 5.07 4.41
N CYS A 19 4.68 4.34 3.87
CA CYS A 19 4.55 4.16 2.42
C CYS A 19 4.39 5.50 1.68
N ILE A 20 3.54 6.40 2.17
CA ILE A 20 3.34 7.72 1.54
C ILE A 20 4.63 8.52 1.54
N VAL A 21 5.34 8.56 2.68
CA VAL A 21 6.61 9.29 2.81
C VAL A 21 7.68 8.70 1.89
N VAL A 22 7.82 7.38 1.82
CA VAL A 22 8.77 6.70 0.93
C VAL A 22 8.47 6.98 -0.54
N SER A 23 7.20 6.94 -0.94
CA SER A 23 6.81 7.23 -2.32
C SER A 23 7.15 8.67 -2.70
N ILE A 24 6.78 9.64 -1.86
CA ILE A 24 7.08 11.05 -2.13
C ILE A 24 8.60 11.30 -2.16
N LEU A 25 9.35 10.75 -1.21
CA LEU A 25 10.82 10.88 -1.18
C LEU A 25 11.49 10.25 -2.40
N THR A 26 11.07 9.05 -2.80
CA THR A 26 11.62 8.35 -3.96
C THR A 26 11.35 9.13 -5.25
N SER A 27 10.11 9.60 -5.41
CA SER A 27 9.72 10.42 -6.56
C SER A 27 10.41 11.78 -6.58
N PHE A 28 10.63 12.39 -5.41
CA PHE A 28 11.38 13.63 -5.29
C PHE A 28 12.85 13.45 -5.62
N LEU A 29 13.48 12.36 -5.15
CA LEU A 29 14.86 12.04 -5.48
C LEU A 29 15.06 11.82 -6.99
N LEU A 30 14.08 11.22 -7.66
CA LEU A 30 14.14 10.97 -9.11
C LEU A 30 13.88 12.21 -9.96
N THR A 31 12.91 13.05 -9.57
CA THR A 31 12.42 14.14 -10.43
C THR A 31 12.94 15.52 -10.00
N SER A 32 13.37 15.69 -8.76
CA SER A 32 13.80 16.96 -8.16
C SER A 32 12.76 18.09 -8.27
N ARG A 33 11.49 17.75 -8.50
CA ARG A 33 10.36 18.67 -8.66
C ARG A 33 9.19 18.26 -7.79
N TRP A 34 8.78 19.14 -6.88
CA TRP A 34 7.72 18.88 -5.91
C TRP A 34 6.36 18.56 -6.54
N ASP A 35 5.98 19.25 -7.62
CA ASP A 35 4.68 19.05 -8.30
C ASP A 35 4.49 17.61 -8.78
N VAL A 36 5.56 17.03 -9.34
CA VAL A 36 5.54 15.69 -9.91
C VAL A 36 5.59 14.64 -8.79
N SER A 37 6.34 14.89 -7.72
CA SER A 37 6.44 13.97 -6.58
C SER A 37 5.11 13.79 -5.84
N VAL A 38 4.33 14.87 -5.68
CA VAL A 38 2.99 14.81 -5.07
C VAL A 38 2.02 14.03 -5.97
N ALA A 39 2.06 14.30 -7.27
CA ALA A 39 1.24 13.56 -8.24
C ALA A 39 1.57 12.06 -8.25
N ILE A 40 2.87 11.69 -8.21
CA ILE A 40 3.28 10.28 -8.14
C ILE A 40 2.83 9.65 -6.82
N GLY A 41 2.98 10.33 -5.68
CA GLY A 41 2.52 9.81 -4.39
C GLY A 41 1.02 9.48 -4.40
N GLY A 42 0.19 10.34 -5.00
CA GLY A 42 -1.24 10.11 -5.15
C GLY A 42 -1.56 8.95 -6.11
N ILE A 43 -0.96 8.95 -7.30
CA ILE A 43 -1.17 7.90 -8.32
C ILE A 43 -0.67 6.55 -7.79
N TYR A 44 0.47 6.50 -7.13
CA TYR A 44 1.03 5.28 -6.54
C TYR A 44 0.10 4.65 -5.51
N ASN A 45 -0.52 5.47 -4.65
CA ASN A 45 -1.51 4.99 -3.69
C ASN A 45 -2.74 4.40 -4.39
N ALA A 46 -3.24 5.07 -5.44
CA ALA A 46 -4.37 4.59 -6.23
C ALA A 46 -4.05 3.27 -6.94
N ILE A 47 -2.88 3.17 -7.59
CA ILE A 47 -2.42 1.95 -8.26
C ILE A 47 -2.30 0.81 -7.25
N THR A 48 -1.72 1.07 -6.09
CA THR A 48 -1.53 0.03 -5.07
C THR A 48 -2.87 -0.48 -4.53
N MET A 49 -3.87 0.40 -4.37
CA MET A 49 -5.23 0.01 -3.99
C MET A 49 -5.89 -0.87 -5.07
N ILE A 50 -5.78 -0.48 -6.34
CA ILE A 50 -6.30 -1.26 -7.48
C ILE A 50 -5.59 -2.61 -7.54
N LEU A 51 -4.26 -2.61 -7.47
CA LEU A 51 -3.44 -3.82 -7.52
C LEU A 51 -3.76 -4.76 -6.36
N TYR A 52 -3.97 -4.23 -5.15
CA TYR A 52 -4.36 -5.03 -3.99
C TYR A 52 -5.73 -5.68 -4.18
N TYR A 53 -6.70 -4.93 -4.72
CA TYR A 53 -8.01 -5.49 -5.06
C TYR A 53 -7.92 -6.61 -6.10
N PHE A 54 -7.16 -6.38 -7.18
CA PHE A 54 -6.93 -7.42 -8.19
C PHE A 54 -6.15 -8.61 -7.63
N HIS A 55 -5.15 -8.37 -6.80
CA HIS A 55 -4.39 -9.43 -6.13
C HIS A 55 -5.30 -10.29 -5.26
N GLU A 56 -6.16 -9.68 -4.43
CA GLU A 56 -7.13 -10.41 -3.61
C GLU A 56 -8.13 -11.19 -4.48
N ARG A 57 -8.62 -10.60 -5.57
CA ARG A 57 -9.52 -11.28 -6.51
C ARG A 57 -8.85 -12.46 -7.21
N ILE A 58 -7.66 -12.26 -7.77
CA ILE A 58 -6.88 -13.31 -8.44
C ILE A 58 -6.54 -14.41 -7.43
N TRP A 59 -6.11 -14.06 -6.23
CA TRP A 59 -5.80 -15.02 -5.16
C TRP A 59 -7.03 -15.81 -4.73
N ASN A 60 -8.20 -15.19 -4.69
CA ASN A 60 -9.46 -15.88 -4.40
C ASN A 60 -9.93 -16.81 -5.54
N LEU A 61 -9.51 -16.54 -6.79
CA LEU A 61 -9.71 -17.46 -7.91
C LEU A 61 -8.72 -18.62 -7.90
N ILE A 62 -7.50 -18.39 -7.43
CA ILE A 62 -6.48 -19.41 -7.32
C ILE A 62 -6.76 -20.24 -6.06
N LYS A 63 -7.36 -21.43 -6.23
CA LYS A 63 -7.52 -22.47 -5.19
C LYS A 63 -6.17 -23.09 -4.78
N TRP A 64 -5.17 -22.29 -4.44
CA TRP A 64 -3.87 -22.82 -4.02
C TRP A 64 -3.96 -23.25 -2.55
N GLY A 65 -3.85 -24.56 -2.29
CA GLY A 65 -3.86 -25.14 -0.95
C GLY A 65 -5.19 -25.73 -0.48
N ILE A 66 -6.19 -25.88 -1.36
CA ILE A 66 -7.32 -26.78 -1.08
C ILE A 66 -6.81 -28.21 -1.35
N ASN A 67 -6.18 -28.80 -0.34
CA ASN A 67 -6.06 -30.25 -0.26
C ASN A 67 -7.43 -30.75 0.18
N GLU A 68 -8.10 -31.50 -0.69
CA GLU A 68 -9.21 -32.37 -0.29
C GLU A 68 -8.70 -33.50 0.61
#